data_AF-A0A2E5R4W7-F1
#
_entry.id   AF-A0A2E5R4W7-F1
#
_cell.length_a   1.000
_cell.length_b   1.000
_cell.length_c   1.000
_cell.angle_alpha   90.00
_cell.angle_beta   90.00
_cell.angle_gamma   90.00
#
_symmetry.space_group_name_H-M   'P 1'
#
loop_
_entity.id
_entity.type
_entity.pdbx_description
1 polymer ?
#
loop_
_entity_poly.entity_id
_entity_poly.type
_entity_poly.pdbx_seq_one_letter_code
_entity_poly.pdbx_strand_id
1 'polypeptide(L)'
;MFRKKIFYKKNSLKKIYIFTFLFISSFSLYFFYINNLIFTNKEYFIIEPVKNDFFIIPNDTGGKIILDYDISILKNHINDNIDSSKNNILFDSNYSIQLFASINFDDISKQKLFYINKFNLAEKNLFTIKINTNLDSFYMLLFNTYENRDDAILNCANLFNKTINCIVVNLQNINN
;
A
#
# COMPACT_ATOMS: atom_id res chain seq x y z
N MET A 1 83.97 22.50 -29.17
CA MET A 1 82.91 23.13 -29.98
C MET A 1 81.56 22.79 -29.35
N PHE A 2 80.94 23.74 -28.64
CA PHE A 2 79.67 23.48 -27.95
C PHE A 2 78.49 23.65 -28.93
N ARG A 3 77.82 22.54 -29.25
CA ARG A 3 76.59 22.56 -30.05
C ARG A 3 75.40 22.97 -29.17
N LYS A 4 74.83 24.15 -29.44
CA LYS A 4 73.58 24.62 -28.83
C LYS A 4 72.41 24.18 -29.72
N LYS A 5 71.38 23.55 -29.16
CA LYS A 5 70.14 23.22 -29.89
C LYS A 5 69.33 24.51 -30.07
N ILE A 6 69.12 24.92 -31.32
CA ILE A 6 68.50 26.20 -31.70
C ILE A 6 66.97 26.10 -31.74
N PHE A 7 66.40 24.90 -31.76
CA PHE A 7 64.95 24.70 -31.84
C PHE A 7 64.41 23.95 -30.62
N TYR A 8 63.61 24.66 -29.81
CA TYR A 8 62.75 24.04 -28.80
C TYR A 8 61.40 23.70 -29.46
N LYS A 9 61.00 22.43 -29.39
CA LYS A 9 59.67 22.00 -29.85
C LYS A 9 58.62 22.67 -28.95
N LYS A 10 57.83 23.59 -29.50
CA LYS A 10 56.77 24.29 -28.78
C LYS A 10 55.70 23.27 -28.39
N ASN A 11 55.67 22.86 -27.12
CA ASN A 11 54.61 21.98 -26.61
C ASN A 11 53.26 22.68 -26.79
N SER A 12 52.43 22.15 -27.69
CA SER A 12 51.12 22.74 -27.99
C SER A 12 50.09 22.26 -26.97
N LEU A 13 50.25 22.64 -25.70
CA LEU A 13 49.29 22.35 -24.63
C LEU A 13 47.86 22.78 -25.03
N LYS A 14 47.74 23.85 -25.83
CA LYS A 14 46.48 24.30 -26.44
C LYS A 14 45.76 23.20 -27.25
N LYS A 15 46.48 22.34 -27.97
CA LYS A 15 45.87 21.23 -28.73
C LYS A 15 45.27 20.17 -27.82
N ILE A 16 45.90 19.91 -26.67
CA ILE A 16 45.39 18.97 -25.67
C ILE A 16 44.10 19.51 -25.08
N TYR A 17 44.06 20.78 -24.68
CA TYR A 17 42.84 21.41 -24.15
C TYR A 17 41.67 21.43 -25.13
N ILE A 18 41.94 21.70 -26.42
CA ILE A 18 40.91 21.65 -27.46
C ILE A 18 40.37 20.23 -27.62
N PHE A 19 41.25 19.22 -27.62
CA PHE A 19 40.83 17.82 -27.75
C PHE A 19 40.02 17.34 -26.55
N THR A 20 40.43 17.70 -25.33
CA THR A 20 39.67 17.38 -24.11
C THR A 20 38.31 18.07 -24.09
N PHE A 21 38.23 19.32 -24.55
CA PHE A 21 36.97 20.05 -24.62
C PHE A 21 36.00 19.40 -25.61
N LEU A 22 36.48 19.01 -26.80
CA LEU A 22 35.69 18.28 -27.79
C LEU A 22 35.19 16.94 -27.25
N PHE A 23 36.05 16.21 -26.53
CA PHE A 23 35.67 14.93 -25.93
C PHE A 23 34.55 15.09 -24.87
N ILE A 24 34.68 16.07 -23.98
CA ILE A 24 33.68 16.36 -22.94
C ILE A 24 32.36 16.81 -23.58
N SER A 25 32.43 17.68 -24.59
CA SER A 25 31.24 18.16 -25.32
C SER A 25 30.52 17.04 -26.06
N SER A 26 31.26 16.08 -26.65
CA SER A 26 30.65 14.93 -27.32
C SER A 26 29.99 14.00 -26.31
N PHE A 27 30.61 13.80 -25.14
CA PHE A 27 30.08 12.95 -24.09
C PHE A 27 28.81 13.52 -23.47
N SER A 28 28.75 14.83 -23.23
CA SER A 28 27.56 15.49 -22.69
C SER A 28 26.36 15.42 -23.65
N LEU A 29 26.60 15.61 -24.96
CA LEU A 29 25.56 15.45 -25.98
C LEU A 29 25.04 14.01 -26.06
N TYR A 30 25.92 13.03 -26.00
CA TYR A 30 25.54 11.62 -25.96
C TYR A 30 24.70 11.27 -24.73
N PHE A 31 25.12 11.74 -23.55
CA PHE A 31 24.37 11.54 -22.31
C PHE A 31 22.98 12.18 -22.36
N PHE A 32 22.88 13.40 -22.90
CA PHE A 32 21.59 14.09 -23.08
C PHE A 32 20.67 13.32 -24.05
N TYR A 33 21.22 12.81 -25.15
CA TYR A 33 20.48 12.00 -26.13
C TYR A 33 19.91 10.72 -25.50
N ILE A 34 20.73 9.94 -24.79
CA ILE A 34 20.31 8.70 -24.14
C ILE A 34 19.23 8.95 -23.08
N ASN A 35 19.40 9.98 -22.24
CA ASN A 35 18.38 10.32 -21.24
C ASN A 35 17.07 10.70 -21.92
N ASN A 36 17.09 11.54 -22.95
CA ASN A 36 15.87 11.95 -23.65
C ASN A 36 15.15 10.74 -24.24
N LEU A 37 15.88 9.79 -24.83
CA LEU A 37 15.34 8.53 -25.37
C LEU A 37 14.70 7.64 -24.28
N ILE A 38 15.30 7.60 -23.08
CA ILE A 38 14.75 6.89 -21.91
C ILE A 38 13.49 7.59 -21.37
N PHE A 39 13.46 8.93 -21.38
CA PHE A 39 12.31 9.70 -20.92
C PHE A 39 11.13 9.68 -21.90
N THR A 40 11.37 9.60 -23.22
CA THR A 40 10.30 9.53 -24.22
C THR A 40 9.60 8.17 -24.29
N ASN A 41 10.25 7.09 -23.85
CA ASN A 41 9.66 5.74 -23.84
C ASN A 41 8.86 5.41 -22.57
N LYS A 42 8.60 6.40 -21.70
CA LYS A 42 7.64 6.20 -20.62
C LYS A 42 6.25 6.46 -21.20
N GLU A 43 5.53 5.40 -21.52
CA GLU A 43 4.09 5.46 -21.72
C GLU A 43 3.45 5.94 -20.42
N TYR A 44 3.23 7.24 -20.31
CA TYR A 44 2.43 7.82 -19.24
C TYR A 44 1.00 7.94 -19.75
N PHE A 45 0.05 7.48 -18.95
CA PHE A 45 -1.35 7.81 -19.14
C PHE A 45 -1.71 8.90 -18.14
N ILE A 46 -2.37 9.95 -18.63
CA ILE A 46 -2.89 11.01 -17.79
C ILE A 46 -4.22 10.50 -17.22
N ILE A 47 -4.26 10.26 -15.91
CA ILE A 47 -5.53 10.00 -15.22
C ILE A 47 -6.20 11.37 -15.09
N GLU A 48 -7.24 11.62 -15.88
CA GLU A 48 -8.05 12.83 -15.73
C GLU A 48 -8.64 12.86 -14.31
N PRO A 49 -8.60 14.02 -13.61
CA PRO A 49 -9.27 14.14 -12.33
C PRO A 49 -10.76 13.89 -12.54
N VAL A 50 -11.27 12.87 -11.87
CA VAL A 50 -12.69 12.51 -11.87
C VAL A 50 -13.48 13.74 -11.40
N LYS A 51 -14.12 14.45 -12.33
CA LYS A 51 -14.91 15.66 -12.05
C LYS A 51 -16.37 15.37 -11.69
N ASN A 52 -16.81 14.13 -11.86
CA ASN A 52 -18.18 13.73 -11.59
C ASN A 52 -18.17 12.55 -10.62
N ASP A 53 -19.10 12.54 -9.66
CA ASP A 53 -19.34 11.39 -8.80
C ASP A 53 -19.52 10.13 -9.66
N PHE A 54 -18.68 9.12 -9.45
CA PHE A 54 -18.64 7.90 -10.26
C PHE A 54 -19.94 7.07 -10.14
N PHE A 55 -20.81 7.46 -9.21
CA PHE A 55 -22.12 6.87 -8.94
C PHE A 55 -23.02 7.93 -8.29
N ILE A 56 -24.26 8.05 -8.77
CA ILE A 56 -25.32 8.80 -8.11
C ILE A 56 -25.94 7.85 -7.09
N ILE A 57 -25.73 8.11 -5.80
CA ILE A 57 -26.49 7.43 -4.74
C ILE A 57 -27.92 8.00 -4.82
N PRO A 58 -28.94 7.21 -5.17
CA PRO A 58 -30.30 7.70 -5.20
C PRO A 58 -30.72 8.04 -3.76
N ASN A 59 -31.38 9.18 -3.58
CA ASN A 59 -31.92 9.60 -2.27
C ASN A 59 -32.99 8.64 -1.73
N ASP A 60 -33.51 7.76 -2.58
CA ASP A 60 -34.51 6.75 -2.23
C ASP A 60 -34.11 5.42 -2.87
N THR A 61 -33.93 4.38 -2.06
CA THR A 61 -33.78 3.01 -2.54
C THR A 61 -35.15 2.61 -3.06
N GLY A 62 -35.40 2.82 -4.36
CA GLY A 62 -36.69 2.59 -5.04
C GLY A 62 -37.27 1.16 -4.98
N GLY A 63 -36.95 0.36 -3.96
CA GLY A 63 -37.69 -0.81 -3.55
C GLY A 63 -39.04 -0.40 -2.96
N LYS A 64 -40.11 -0.80 -3.64
CA LYS A 64 -41.46 -0.82 -3.08
C LYS A 64 -41.40 -1.58 -1.74
N ILE A 65 -41.92 -1.01 -0.66
CA ILE A 65 -42.14 -1.75 0.58
C ILE A 65 -43.16 -2.85 0.26
N ILE A 66 -42.69 -4.09 0.14
CA ILE A 66 -43.55 -5.26 -0.02
C ILE A 66 -44.05 -5.61 1.37
N LEU A 67 -45.37 -5.71 1.55
CA LEU A 67 -45.97 -6.21 2.78
C LEU A 67 -45.45 -7.62 3.05
N ASP A 68 -44.89 -7.82 4.24
CA ASP A 68 -44.45 -9.13 4.70
C ASP A 68 -45.67 -10.03 4.90
N TYR A 69 -45.81 -11.05 4.06
CA TYR A 69 -46.90 -12.03 4.11
C TYR A 69 -46.59 -13.22 5.03
N ASP A 70 -45.53 -13.13 5.83
CA ASP A 70 -45.18 -14.11 6.86
C ASP A 70 -45.06 -15.55 6.30
N ILE A 71 -44.58 -15.66 5.04
CA ILE A 71 -44.41 -16.93 4.35
C ILE A 71 -43.16 -17.63 4.92
N SER A 72 -43.41 -18.56 5.84
CA SER A 72 -42.45 -19.27 6.69
C SER A 72 -41.47 -20.21 5.97
N ILE A 73 -41.46 -20.27 4.63
CA ILE A 73 -40.61 -21.20 3.86
C ILE A 73 -39.12 -20.79 3.87
N LEU A 74 -38.81 -19.52 4.13
CA LEU A 74 -37.43 -19.01 4.31
C LEU A 74 -36.98 -18.94 5.78
N LYS A 75 -37.88 -19.20 6.75
CA LYS A 75 -37.58 -19.06 8.19
C LYS A 75 -36.79 -20.24 8.79
N ASN A 76 -36.57 -21.32 8.05
CA ASN A 76 -36.04 -22.58 8.61
C ASN A 76 -34.50 -22.75 8.63
N HIS A 77 -33.71 -21.66 8.51
CA HIS A 77 -32.26 -21.74 8.77
C HIS A 77 -31.72 -20.67 9.74
N ILE A 78 -32.57 -19.92 10.43
CA ILE A 78 -32.13 -18.89 11.40
C ILE A 78 -32.39 -19.36 12.84
N ASN A 79 -32.03 -20.60 13.14
CA ASN A 79 -32.12 -21.17 14.49
C ASN A 79 -30.77 -21.68 14.99
N ASP A 80 -29.69 -21.06 14.55
CA ASP A 80 -28.49 -21.02 15.37
C ASP A 80 -28.61 -19.78 16.25
N ASN A 81 -28.94 -20.03 17.53
CA ASN A 81 -28.79 -19.09 18.62
C ASN A 81 -27.32 -18.63 18.69
N ILE A 82 -26.92 -17.70 17.83
CA ILE A 82 -25.71 -16.91 18.04
C ILE A 82 -26.18 -15.69 18.80
N ASP A 83 -25.90 -15.71 20.11
CA ASP A 83 -25.87 -14.52 20.98
C ASP A 83 -25.28 -13.33 20.20
N SER A 84 -26.13 -12.49 19.60
CA SER A 84 -25.75 -11.20 19.04
C SER A 84 -25.29 -10.21 20.12
N SER A 85 -25.35 -10.63 21.39
CA SER A 85 -24.87 -9.92 22.57
C SER A 85 -23.37 -10.10 22.85
N LYS A 86 -22.65 -11.01 22.17
CA LYS A 86 -21.22 -11.28 22.47
C LYS A 86 -20.19 -10.73 21.49
N ASN A 87 -20.61 -10.22 20.33
CA ASN A 87 -19.67 -9.75 19.29
C ASN A 87 -19.64 -8.23 19.10
N ASN A 88 -20.22 -7.46 20.01
CA ASN A 88 -19.90 -6.04 20.10
C ASN A 88 -18.53 -5.89 20.78
N ILE A 89 -17.46 -6.19 20.04
CA ILE A 89 -16.15 -5.66 20.41
C ILE A 89 -16.28 -4.15 20.17
N LEU A 90 -16.62 -3.44 21.24
CA LEU A 90 -16.54 -1.99 21.26
C LEU A 90 -15.04 -1.68 21.14
N PHE A 91 -14.60 -1.39 19.93
CA PHE A 91 -13.27 -0.85 19.75
C PHE A 91 -13.36 0.60 20.22
N ASP A 92 -12.69 0.92 21.33
CA ASP A 92 -12.53 2.31 21.80
C ASP A 92 -11.76 3.19 20.80
N SER A 93 -11.20 2.56 19.77
CA SER A 93 -10.37 3.15 18.73
C SER A 93 -10.98 2.99 17.34
N ASN A 94 -10.73 3.95 16.47
CA ASN A 94 -11.35 3.98 15.14
C ASN A 94 -10.54 3.22 14.09
N TYR A 95 -9.23 3.04 14.29
CA TYR A 95 -8.34 2.48 13.26
C TYR A 95 -7.43 1.39 13.81
N SER A 96 -7.01 0.50 12.94
CA SER A 96 -6.00 -0.53 13.22
C SER A 96 -5.18 -0.82 11.96
N ILE A 97 -4.16 -1.65 12.10
CA ILE A 97 -3.30 -2.09 11.01
C ILE A 97 -3.55 -3.58 10.75
N GLN A 98 -4.11 -3.92 9.61
CA GLN A 98 -4.21 -5.29 9.13
C GLN A 98 -2.85 -5.77 8.63
N LEU A 99 -2.39 -6.88 9.19
CA LEU A 99 -1.16 -7.57 8.77
C LEU A 99 -1.47 -8.75 7.84
N PHE A 100 -2.60 -9.43 8.06
CA PHE A 100 -2.97 -10.62 7.31
C PHE A 100 -4.48 -10.87 7.37
N ALA A 101 -5.02 -11.56 6.36
CA ALA A 101 -6.41 -12.01 6.35
C ALA A 101 -6.51 -13.40 5.69
N SER A 102 -7.40 -14.24 6.20
CA SER A 102 -7.68 -15.57 5.65
C SER A 102 -9.08 -16.03 6.05
N ILE A 103 -9.71 -16.86 5.21
CA ILE A 103 -10.93 -17.59 5.57
C ILE A 103 -10.67 -18.69 6.61
N ASN A 104 -9.42 -19.15 6.75
CA ASN A 104 -9.03 -20.19 7.69
C ASN A 104 -8.33 -19.61 8.93
N PHE A 105 -8.88 -19.90 10.10
CA PHE A 105 -8.33 -19.45 11.39
C PHE A 105 -6.96 -20.04 11.70
N ASP A 106 -6.65 -21.25 11.24
CA ASP A 106 -5.34 -21.87 11.44
C ASP A 106 -4.22 -21.09 10.76
N ASP A 107 -4.51 -20.51 9.59
CA ASP A 107 -3.56 -19.68 8.87
C ASP A 107 -3.31 -18.36 9.60
N ILE A 108 -4.35 -17.77 10.22
CA ILE A 108 -4.18 -16.60 11.10
C ILE A 108 -3.27 -16.94 12.28
N SER A 109 -3.49 -18.09 12.92
CA SER A 109 -2.71 -18.51 14.09
C SER A 109 -1.23 -18.73 13.74
N LYS A 110 -0.96 -19.41 12.62
CA LYS A 110 0.40 -19.56 12.08
C LYS A 110 1.03 -18.21 11.76
N GLN A 111 0.27 -17.32 11.14
CA GLN A 111 0.79 -16.01 10.74
C GLN A 111 1.06 -15.10 11.95
N LYS A 112 0.23 -15.17 13.00
CA LYS A 112 0.47 -14.49 14.27
C LYS A 112 1.81 -14.92 14.87
N LEU A 113 2.07 -16.23 14.95
CA LEU A 113 3.35 -16.76 15.43
C LEU A 113 4.53 -16.32 14.55
N PHE A 114 4.35 -16.31 13.23
CA PHE A 114 5.34 -15.79 12.30
C PHE A 114 5.69 -14.33 12.58
N TYR A 115 4.69 -13.46 12.82
CA TYR A 115 4.93 -12.05 13.12
C TYR A 115 5.62 -11.83 14.47
N ILE A 116 5.27 -12.62 15.48
CA ILE A 116 5.92 -12.59 16.80
C ILE A 116 7.38 -13.02 16.66
N ASN A 117 7.65 -14.16 16.01
CA ASN A 117 8.98 -14.75 15.98
C ASN A 117 9.94 -14.06 15.00
N LYS A 118 9.45 -13.64 13.83
CA LYS A 118 10.30 -13.05 12.79
C LYS A 118 10.53 -11.56 13.00
N PHE A 119 9.53 -10.84 13.49
CA PHE A 119 9.56 -9.37 13.58
C PHE A 119 9.52 -8.84 15.02
N ASN A 120 9.53 -9.73 16.02
CA ASN A 120 9.45 -9.40 17.44
C ASN A 120 8.27 -8.48 17.77
N LEU A 121 7.12 -8.68 17.10
CA LEU A 121 5.90 -7.98 17.48
C LEU A 121 5.40 -8.51 18.82
N ALA A 122 5.02 -7.61 19.72
CA ALA A 122 4.47 -7.99 21.01
C ALA A 122 3.12 -8.69 20.83
N GLU A 123 2.95 -9.86 21.41
CA GLU A 123 1.71 -10.63 21.29
C GLU A 123 0.48 -9.84 21.75
N LYS A 124 0.61 -9.07 22.84
CA LYS A 124 -0.47 -8.22 23.38
C LYS A 124 -0.97 -7.15 22.40
N ASN A 125 -0.17 -6.81 21.39
CA ASN A 125 -0.52 -5.83 20.37
C ASN A 125 -1.21 -6.47 19.17
N LEU A 126 -1.27 -7.80 19.11
CA LEU A 126 -1.85 -8.57 18.01
C LEU A 126 -3.19 -9.14 18.46
N PHE A 127 -4.22 -8.88 17.67
CA PHE A 127 -5.56 -9.41 17.91
C PHE A 127 -6.20 -9.86 16.60
N THR A 128 -7.20 -10.73 16.71
CA THR A 128 -7.90 -11.28 15.55
C THR A 128 -9.36 -10.95 15.63
N ILE A 129 -9.91 -10.51 14.51
CA ILE A 129 -11.35 -10.28 14.38
C ILE A 129 -11.92 -11.19 13.30
N LYS A 130 -13.17 -11.60 13.47
CA LYS A 130 -13.93 -12.38 12.48
C LYS A 130 -14.92 -11.44 11.81
N ILE A 131 -14.87 -11.36 10.50
CA ILE A 131 -15.82 -10.63 9.66
C ILE A 131 -16.72 -11.65 8.99
N ASN A 132 -18.03 -11.50 9.16
CA ASN A 132 -19.02 -12.29 8.46
C ASN A 132 -19.55 -11.47 7.28
N THR A 133 -19.53 -12.05 6.09
CA THR A 133 -20.20 -11.49 4.91
C THR A 133 -21.35 -12.40 4.49
N ASN A 134 -22.20 -11.93 3.58
CA ASN A 134 -23.31 -12.73 3.04
C ASN A 134 -22.86 -14.00 2.30
N LEU A 135 -21.58 -14.07 1.90
CA LEU A 135 -21.02 -15.19 1.12
C LEU A 135 -20.17 -16.12 2.00
N ASP A 136 -19.33 -15.55 2.86
CA ASP A 136 -18.44 -16.32 3.74
C ASP A 136 -17.98 -15.48 4.94
N SER A 137 -17.36 -16.14 5.93
CA SER A 137 -16.64 -15.47 7.01
C SER A 137 -15.14 -15.52 6.80
N PHE A 138 -14.46 -14.41 7.06
CA PHE A 138 -13.01 -14.34 7.05
C PHE A 138 -12.47 -13.70 8.32
N TYR A 139 -11.23 -14.01 8.63
CA TYR A 139 -10.53 -13.55 9.81
C TYR A 139 -9.46 -12.54 9.41
N MET A 140 -9.27 -11.51 10.22
CA MET A 140 -8.19 -10.53 10.04
C MET A 140 -7.29 -10.49 11.27
N LEU A 141 -5.98 -10.58 11.02
CA LEU A 141 -4.95 -10.33 12.01
C LEU A 141 -4.61 -8.84 12.02
N LEU A 142 -4.87 -8.22 13.16
CA LEU A 142 -4.73 -6.80 13.38
C LEU A 142 -3.59 -6.50 14.37
N PHE A 143 -2.94 -5.36 14.18
CA PHE A 143 -1.84 -4.87 14.99
C PHE A 143 -2.13 -3.48 15.51
N ASN A 144 -2.15 -3.37 16.85
CA ASN A 144 -2.47 -2.16 17.60
C ASN A 144 -3.80 -1.50 17.21
N THR A 145 -4.21 -0.58 18.07
CA THR A 145 -5.39 0.25 17.87
C THR A 145 -4.98 1.71 17.92
N TYR A 146 -5.66 2.53 17.12
CA TYR A 146 -5.34 3.95 16.94
C TYR A 146 -6.64 4.77 16.88
N GLU A 147 -6.66 5.91 17.56
CA GLU A 147 -7.78 6.85 17.48
C GLU A 147 -7.81 7.57 16.12
N ASN A 148 -6.62 7.93 15.62
CA ASN A 148 -6.44 8.69 14.38
C ASN A 148 -5.88 7.82 13.25
N ARG A 149 -6.31 8.11 12.02
CA ARG A 149 -5.82 7.44 10.81
C ARG A 149 -4.34 7.71 10.56
N ASP A 150 -3.88 8.93 10.80
CA ASP A 150 -2.50 9.35 10.51
C ASP A 150 -1.49 8.60 11.39
N ASP A 151 -1.83 8.35 12.66
CA ASP A 151 -1.01 7.55 13.57
C ASP A 151 -0.88 6.10 13.10
N ALA A 152 -1.97 5.52 12.59
CA ALA A 152 -1.96 4.19 12.00
C ALA A 152 -1.12 4.14 10.71
N ILE A 153 -1.19 5.17 9.86
CA ILE A 153 -0.38 5.28 8.63
C ILE A 153 1.11 5.37 8.97
N LEU A 154 1.49 6.24 9.92
CA LEU A 154 2.87 6.40 10.35
C LEU A 154 3.44 5.09 10.92
N ASN A 155 2.66 4.38 11.72
CA ASN A 155 3.09 3.08 12.26
C ASN A 155 3.15 1.98 11.19
N CYS A 156 2.21 1.96 10.24
CA CYS A 156 2.28 1.04 9.11
C CYS A 156 3.51 1.32 8.24
N ALA A 157 3.87 2.58 7.99
CA ALA A 157 5.12 2.93 7.30
C ALA A 157 6.37 2.41 8.04
N ASN A 158 6.39 2.48 9.38
CA ASN A 158 7.47 1.90 10.19
C ASN A 158 7.53 0.36 10.10
N LEU A 159 6.39 -0.32 9.97
CA LEU A 159 6.33 -1.77 9.72
C LEU A 159 6.79 -2.11 8.30
N PHE A 160 6.48 -1.28 7.32
CA PHE A 160 6.94 -1.45 5.95
C PHE A 160 8.46 -1.40 5.85
N ASN A 161 9.12 -0.53 6.62
CA ASN A 161 10.59 -0.53 6.75
C ASN A 161 11.15 -1.86 7.30
N LYS A 162 10.33 -2.64 8.01
CA LYS A 162 10.66 -4.00 8.45
C LYS A 162 10.21 -5.07 7.46
N THR A 163 9.88 -4.74 6.21
CA THR A 163 9.35 -5.65 5.17
C THR A 163 8.01 -6.32 5.52
N ILE A 164 7.24 -5.70 6.40
CA ILE A 164 5.89 -6.15 6.74
C ILE A 164 4.90 -5.39 5.86
N ASN A 165 4.17 -6.11 5.02
CA ASN A 165 3.03 -5.54 4.31
C ASN A 165 1.89 -5.28 5.31
N CYS A 166 1.32 -4.08 5.25
CA CYS A 166 0.26 -3.68 6.15
C CYS A 166 -0.75 -2.78 5.45
N ILE A 167 -1.99 -2.81 5.93
CA ILE A 167 -3.10 -1.97 5.45
C ILE A 167 -3.75 -1.31 6.66
N VAL A 168 -4.00 -0.01 6.61
CA VAL A 168 -4.76 0.68 7.64
C VAL A 168 -6.25 0.41 7.43
N VAL A 169 -6.92 -0.11 8.45
CA VAL A 169 -8.34 -0.44 8.43
C VAL A 169 -9.11 0.46 9.40
N ASN A 170 -10.31 0.87 9.00
CA ASN A 170 -11.25 1.56 9.88
C ASN A 170 -12.12 0.52 10.59
N LEU A 171 -11.98 0.41 11.91
CA LEU A 171 -12.71 -0.54 12.75
C LEU A 171 -14.19 -0.16 12.89
N GLN A 172 -14.56 1.12 12.80
CA GLN A 172 -15.95 1.56 12.88
C GLN A 172 -16.79 1.02 11.73
N ASN A 173 -16.19 0.84 10.56
CA ASN A 173 -16.89 0.34 9.36
C ASN A 173 -17.06 -1.18 9.35
N ILE A 174 -16.47 -1.90 10.31
CA ILE A 174 -16.51 -3.36 10.38
C ILE A 174 -17.66 -3.86 11.27
N ASN A 175 -18.14 -3.03 12.19
CA ASN A 175 -19.21 -3.37 13.13
C ASN A 175 -20.62 -2.95 12.67
N ASN A 176 -20.77 -2.48 11.42
CA ASN A 176 -22.07 -2.10 10.84
C ASN A 176 -22.65 -3.20 9.94
#